data_AF-A0A2G4J3I3-F1
#
_entry.id   AF-A0A2G4J3I3-F1
#
_cell.length_a   1.000
_cell.length_b   1.000
_cell.length_c   1.000
_cell.angle_alpha   90.00
_cell.angle_beta   90.00
_cell.angle_gamma   90.00
#
_symmetry.space_group_name_H-M   'P 1'
#
loop_
_entity.id
_entity.type
_entity.pdbx_description
1 polymer ?
#
loop_
_entity_poly.entity_id
_entity_poly.type
_entity_poly.pdbx_seq_one_letter_code
_entity_poly.pdbx_strand_id
1 'polypeptide(L)'
;MQLIWISGSTSSVKKINISRRRLIRWSALAGVLLIMLGVSIHFFGFRIALQYKPQLARIMGDVITADEQSVLQAQHQQQLTRVTQQHQAALDKRTKEIAEAEAKRAKELAEADALHHKQLDRLNQTQQTALAQREKRQKDLIASYEHQLALVHVDFKETTMQFSREKKEIDALYRKKLETLNTQMTAMTGKIGELNSLKERFATLAAPAPIKNKMSDSSGRGGPLRPVVFKSASNAYLEDELDSTIAKVSALNTTALGLHELWATRYQLLTHLPLGAPLPMALGLNSNFGPRVDPITGTVAQHSGIDFVAKVGTSILAAGNGTVLRAGWDGAYGLTVEIKHAEGYVSKYAHASKINVAAGQTVTRGQKIAEVGRTGRTTGAHLHFEVLRNGQFVNPMQVLVVPGSKQN
;
A
#
# COMPACT_ATOMS: atom_id res chain seq x y z
N MET A 1 175.00 51.84 54.31
CA MET A 1 175.37 53.24 54.60
C MET A 1 175.36 53.42 56.10
N GLN A 2 176.49 53.78 56.71
CA GLN A 2 176.55 54.08 58.14
C GLN A 2 176.26 55.57 58.32
N LEU A 3 175.15 55.89 58.96
CA LEU A 3 174.86 57.24 59.42
C LEU A 3 175.30 57.32 60.88
N ILE A 4 176.30 58.13 61.15
CA ILE A 4 176.75 58.45 62.50
C ILE A 4 176.10 59.78 62.85
N TRP A 5 175.23 59.76 63.85
CA TRP A 5 174.57 60.95 64.38
C TRP A 5 175.23 61.30 65.73
N ILE A 6 175.60 62.57 65.91
CA ILE A 6 176.18 63.12 67.14
C ILE A 6 175.19 64.13 67.73
N SER A 7 174.90 63.98 69.03
CA SER A 7 174.40 65.06 69.91
C SER A 7 175.13 64.96 71.26
N GLY A 8 175.52 66.07 71.88
CA GLY A 8 176.22 66.09 73.20
C GLY A 8 175.32 65.68 74.39
N SER A 9 175.75 65.62 75.66
CA SER A 9 177.08 65.61 76.29
C SER A 9 177.21 64.49 77.35
N THR A 10 176.42 63.42 77.25
CA THR A 10 176.65 62.18 78.03
C THR A 10 176.56 60.99 77.08
N SER A 11 177.72 60.37 76.86
CA SER A 11 178.00 59.42 75.79
C SER A 11 177.18 58.13 75.86
N SER A 12 176.35 57.89 74.84
CA SER A 12 175.91 56.55 74.43
C SER A 12 175.84 56.51 72.90
N VAL A 13 176.88 55.96 72.28
CA VAL A 13 176.93 55.77 70.83
C VAL A 13 175.99 54.62 70.46
N LYS A 14 174.71 54.92 70.22
CA LYS A 14 173.77 53.96 69.66
C LYS A 14 173.99 53.86 68.14
N LYS A 15 174.67 52.79 67.74
CA LYS A 15 174.81 52.41 66.33
C LYS A 15 173.44 51.89 65.84
N ILE A 16 172.63 52.75 65.23
CA ILE A 16 171.40 52.30 64.56
C ILE A 16 171.80 51.76 63.20
N ASN A 17 171.90 50.43 63.11
CA ASN A 17 172.19 49.77 61.84
C ASN A 17 170.94 49.83 60.95
N ILE A 18 170.92 50.75 59.99
CA ILE A 18 169.86 50.88 59.00
C ILE A 18 170.07 49.77 57.98
N SER A 19 169.41 48.63 58.21
CA SER A 19 169.32 47.58 57.20
C SER A 19 168.14 47.86 56.28
N ARG A 20 168.29 47.53 54.98
CA ARG A 20 167.21 47.62 53.98
C ARG A 20 165.89 47.00 54.46
N ARG A 21 165.97 45.95 55.30
CA ARG A 21 164.80 45.29 55.90
C ARG A 21 164.01 46.17 56.89
N ARG A 22 164.64 47.05 57.68
CA ARG A 22 163.91 47.92 58.62
C ARG A 22 163.17 49.05 57.92
N LEU A 23 163.76 49.65 56.88
CA LEU A 23 163.13 50.76 56.16
C LEU A 23 161.83 50.32 55.47
N ILE A 24 161.85 49.13 54.86
CA ILE A 24 160.66 48.53 54.22
C ILE A 24 159.54 48.30 55.24
N ARG A 25 159.87 47.81 56.45
CA ARG A 25 158.85 47.58 57.50
C ARG A 25 158.16 48.86 57.95
N TRP A 26 158.91 49.96 58.13
CA TRP A 26 158.31 51.25 58.53
C TRP A 26 157.43 51.85 57.43
N SER A 27 157.85 51.76 56.17
CA SER A 27 157.02 52.20 55.04
C SER A 27 155.71 51.41 54.93
N ALA A 28 155.77 50.08 55.08
CA ALA A 28 154.58 49.24 55.07
C ALA A 28 153.61 49.57 56.22
N LEU A 29 154.11 49.80 57.43
CA LEU A 29 153.29 50.17 58.59
C LEU A 29 152.56 51.51 58.40
N ALA A 30 153.25 52.51 57.87
CA ALA A 30 152.64 53.81 57.58
C ALA A 30 151.55 53.69 56.51
N GLY A 31 151.76 52.86 55.48
CA GLY A 31 150.78 52.60 54.43
C GLY A 31 149.49 51.97 54.98
N VAL A 32 149.59 50.96 55.85
CA VAL A 32 148.41 50.30 56.46
C VAL A 32 147.61 51.28 57.32
N LEU A 33 148.28 52.14 58.09
CA LEU A 33 147.62 53.08 58.99
C LEU A 33 146.79 54.12 58.23
N LEU A 34 147.27 54.60 57.07
CA LEU A 34 146.53 55.52 56.22
C LEU A 34 145.28 54.89 55.59
N ILE A 35 145.35 53.61 55.20
CA ILE A 35 144.19 52.90 54.62
C ILE A 35 143.07 52.74 55.67
N MET A 36 143.41 52.36 56.90
CA MET A 36 142.43 52.18 57.98
C MET A 36 141.72 53.49 58.35
N LEU A 37 142.45 54.62 58.35
CA LEU A 37 141.86 55.93 58.59
C LEU A 37 140.87 56.30 57.46
N GLY A 38 141.22 56.03 56.20
CA GLY A 38 140.35 56.27 55.05
C GLY A 38 139.02 55.51 55.13
N VAL A 39 139.05 54.23 55.51
CA VAL A 39 137.83 53.39 55.64
C VAL A 39 136.89 53.91 56.74
N SER A 40 137.45 54.33 57.88
CA SER A 40 136.63 54.85 58.99
C SER A 40 135.92 56.15 58.61
N ILE A 41 136.62 57.07 57.92
CA ILE A 41 136.02 58.32 57.45
C ILE A 41 134.90 58.05 56.45
N HIS A 42 135.07 57.08 55.54
CA HIS A 42 134.04 56.73 54.56
C HIS A 42 132.76 56.17 55.20
N PHE A 43 132.87 55.22 56.13
CA PHE A 43 131.69 54.55 56.70
C PHE A 43 130.86 55.47 57.61
N PHE A 44 131.54 56.22 58.49
CA PHE A 44 130.86 57.17 59.36
C PHE A 44 130.35 58.40 58.63
N GLY A 45 131.15 58.93 57.69
CA GLY A 45 130.73 60.05 56.84
C GLY A 45 129.47 59.72 56.04
N PHE A 46 129.37 58.50 55.50
CA PHE A 46 128.20 58.05 54.75
C PHE A 46 126.93 57.93 55.61
N ARG A 47 127.04 57.34 56.81
CA ARG A 47 125.91 57.22 57.76
C ARG A 47 125.34 58.58 58.18
N ILE A 48 126.21 59.54 58.48
CA ILE A 48 125.80 60.89 58.88
C ILE A 48 125.20 61.65 57.69
N ALA A 49 125.79 61.53 56.50
CA ALA A 49 125.27 62.14 55.28
C ALA A 49 123.83 61.68 54.97
N LEU A 50 123.53 60.39 55.17
CA LEU A 50 122.18 59.84 54.97
C LEU A 50 121.15 60.37 55.99
N GLN A 51 121.55 60.64 57.24
CA GLN A 51 120.64 61.22 58.24
C GLN A 51 120.35 62.70 57.97
N TYR A 52 121.35 63.48 57.54
CA TYR A 52 121.19 64.93 57.36
C TYR A 52 120.54 65.30 56.02
N LYS A 53 120.73 64.48 54.97
CA LYS A 53 120.12 64.69 53.64
C LYS A 53 119.60 63.35 53.08
N PRO A 54 118.40 62.91 53.49
CA PRO A 54 117.83 61.62 53.10
C PRO A 54 117.54 61.48 51.60
N GLN A 55 117.54 62.59 50.86
CA GLN A 55 117.36 62.62 49.41
C GLN A 55 118.49 61.89 48.65
N LEU A 56 119.68 61.76 49.25
CA LEU A 56 120.77 60.96 48.68
C LEU A 56 120.46 59.46 48.64
N ALA A 57 119.63 58.95 49.57
CA ALA A 57 119.22 57.54 49.57
C ALA A 57 118.31 57.20 48.37
N ARG A 58 117.45 58.14 47.94
CA ARG A 58 116.57 57.97 46.77
C ARG A 58 117.34 57.85 45.46
N ILE A 59 118.46 58.57 45.33
CA ILE A 59 119.28 58.56 44.10
C ILE A 59 120.13 57.28 44.01
N MET A 60 120.43 56.62 45.14
CA MET A 60 121.29 55.43 45.17
C MET A 60 120.56 54.08 45.13
N GLY A 61 119.23 54.00 45.24
CA GLY A 61 118.57 52.68 45.10
C GLY A 61 117.11 52.53 45.54
N ASP A 62 116.26 53.55 45.39
CA ASP A 62 114.79 53.41 45.48
C ASP A 62 114.24 52.76 46.77
N VAL A 63 114.89 52.97 47.91
CA VAL A 63 114.44 52.46 49.22
C VAL A 63 113.57 53.51 49.91
N ILE A 64 112.28 53.21 50.10
CA ILE A 64 111.30 54.05 50.81
C ILE A 64 111.47 53.88 52.33
N THR A 65 111.31 54.96 53.10
CA THR A 65 111.40 54.90 54.57
C THR A 65 110.13 54.30 55.19
N ALA A 66 110.25 53.65 56.36
CA ALA A 66 109.12 52.95 57.00
C ALA A 66 107.91 53.87 57.32
N ASP A 67 108.16 55.14 57.63
CA ASP A 67 107.11 56.13 57.90
C ASP A 67 106.31 56.47 56.63
N GLU A 68 106.96 56.62 55.47
CA GLU A 68 106.28 56.87 54.19
C GLU A 68 105.42 55.68 53.75
N GLN A 69 105.87 54.45 54.02
CA GLN A 69 105.08 53.24 53.73
C GLN A 69 103.78 53.18 54.56
N SER A 70 103.82 53.61 55.82
CA SER A 70 102.63 53.62 56.70
C SER A 70 101.54 54.60 56.23
N VAL A 71 101.94 55.78 55.75
CA VAL A 71 101.03 56.80 55.23
C VAL A 71 100.39 56.36 53.91
N LEU A 72 101.19 55.79 52.99
CA LEU A 72 100.69 55.21 51.75
C LEU A 72 99.72 54.05 52.01
N GLN A 73 100.03 53.17 52.97
CA GLN A 73 99.14 52.09 53.38
C GLN A 73 97.81 52.62 53.96
N ALA A 74 97.85 53.66 54.80
CA ALA A 74 96.64 54.27 55.35
C ALA A 74 95.76 54.91 54.25
N GLN A 75 96.38 55.60 53.27
CA GLN A 75 95.66 56.16 52.12
C GLN A 75 95.05 55.07 51.23
N HIS A 76 95.80 54.00 50.95
CA HIS A 76 95.29 52.86 50.19
C HIS A 76 94.13 52.16 50.92
N GLN A 77 94.22 52.02 52.26
CA GLN A 77 93.16 51.46 53.09
C GLN A 77 91.89 52.33 53.03
N GLN A 78 92.01 53.65 53.09
CA GLN A 78 90.87 54.57 52.93
C GLN A 78 90.25 54.47 51.53
N GLN A 79 91.08 54.41 50.48
CA GLN A 79 90.59 54.25 49.11
C GLN A 79 89.84 52.92 48.92
N LEU A 80 90.40 51.81 49.42
CA LEU A 80 89.73 50.50 49.42
C LEU A 80 88.38 50.58 50.12
N THR A 81 88.34 51.16 51.33
CA THR A 81 87.10 51.28 52.10
C THR A 81 86.05 52.09 51.35
N ARG A 82 86.44 53.19 50.71
CA ARG A 82 85.55 54.03 49.89
C ARG A 82 85.01 53.28 48.69
N VAL A 83 85.87 52.54 47.97
CA VAL A 83 85.45 51.73 46.82
C VAL A 83 84.51 50.61 47.25
N THR A 84 84.80 49.92 48.36
CA THR A 84 83.92 48.87 48.91
C THR A 84 82.56 49.43 49.31
N GLN A 85 82.51 50.59 49.97
CA GLN A 85 81.25 51.25 50.34
C GLN A 85 80.45 51.69 49.10
N GLN A 86 81.11 52.27 48.09
CA GLN A 86 80.46 52.64 46.84
C GLN A 86 79.92 51.41 46.09
N HIS A 87 80.68 50.32 46.07
CA HIS A 87 80.26 49.07 45.46
C HIS A 87 79.06 48.48 46.21
N GLN A 88 79.09 48.46 47.55
CA GLN A 88 77.99 47.97 48.36
C GLN A 88 76.71 48.80 48.16
N ALA A 89 76.83 50.14 48.16
CA ALA A 89 75.69 51.02 47.88
C ALA A 89 75.12 50.81 46.47
N ALA A 90 75.97 50.55 45.47
CA ALA A 90 75.54 50.22 44.11
C ALA A 90 74.84 48.86 44.04
N LEU A 91 75.33 47.84 44.76
CA LEU A 91 74.67 46.54 44.89
C LEU A 91 73.31 46.68 45.57
N ASP A 92 73.22 47.39 46.69
CA ASP A 92 71.97 47.62 47.42
C ASP A 92 70.93 48.38 46.57
N LYS A 93 71.39 49.32 45.74
CA LYS A 93 70.52 49.99 44.76
C LYS A 93 70.03 49.02 43.69
N ARG A 94 70.93 48.22 43.11
CA ARG A 94 70.58 47.23 42.08
C ARG A 94 69.64 46.15 42.60
N THR A 95 69.82 45.67 43.82
CA THR A 95 68.93 44.66 44.43
C THR A 95 67.53 45.23 44.65
N LYS A 96 67.41 46.50 45.06
CA LYS A 96 66.10 47.18 45.13
C LYS A 96 65.44 47.33 43.76
N GLU A 97 66.17 47.80 42.75
CA GLU A 97 65.65 47.92 41.38
C GLU A 97 65.17 46.57 40.83
N ILE A 98 65.92 45.49 41.10
CA ILE A 98 65.55 44.12 40.70
C ILE A 98 64.28 43.69 41.44
N ALA A 99 64.22 43.86 42.77
CA ALA A 99 63.05 43.48 43.56
C ALA A 99 61.78 44.23 43.12
N GLU A 100 61.89 45.52 42.81
CA GLU A 100 60.78 46.33 42.28
C GLU A 100 60.36 45.85 40.88
N ALA A 101 61.32 45.54 40.00
CA ALA A 101 61.04 45.01 38.67
C ALA A 101 60.40 43.61 38.71
N GLU A 102 60.84 42.74 39.62
CA GLU A 102 60.26 41.42 39.86
C GLU A 102 58.83 41.53 40.41
N ALA A 103 58.60 42.41 41.38
CA ALA A 103 57.26 42.66 41.91
C ALA A 103 56.30 43.22 40.83
N LYS A 104 56.80 44.09 39.95
CA LYS A 104 56.03 44.61 38.81
C LYS A 104 55.69 43.50 37.81
N ARG A 105 56.68 42.68 37.41
CA ARG A 105 56.46 41.53 36.51
C ARG A 105 55.49 40.51 37.09
N ALA A 106 55.56 40.23 38.39
CA ALA A 106 54.65 39.31 39.06
C ALA A 106 53.20 39.82 39.00
N LYS A 107 52.97 41.13 39.16
CA LYS A 107 51.64 41.74 38.99
C LYS A 107 51.15 41.67 37.54
N GLU A 108 52.00 42.03 36.58
CA GLU A 108 51.66 41.96 35.14
C GLU A 108 51.32 40.53 34.71
N LEU A 109 52.05 39.52 35.20
CA LEU A 109 51.77 38.11 34.95
C LEU A 109 50.44 37.67 35.56
N ALA A 110 50.17 38.05 36.82
CA ALA A 110 48.90 37.74 37.48
C ALA A 110 47.70 38.40 36.78
N GLU A 111 47.85 39.63 36.29
CA GLU A 111 46.83 40.31 35.50
C GLU A 111 46.61 39.63 34.14
N ALA A 112 47.69 39.20 33.46
CA ALA A 112 47.62 38.46 32.21
C ALA A 112 46.92 37.10 32.38
N ASP A 113 47.24 36.35 33.44
CA ASP A 113 46.63 35.05 33.76
C ASP A 113 45.14 35.23 34.08
N ALA A 114 44.77 36.26 34.85
CA ALA A 114 43.37 36.57 35.14
C ALA A 114 42.58 36.95 33.87
N LEU A 115 43.20 37.70 32.95
CA LEU A 115 42.59 38.02 31.66
C LEU A 115 42.40 36.76 30.80
N HIS A 116 43.40 35.87 30.77
CA HIS A 116 43.34 34.62 30.02
C HIS A 116 42.24 33.69 30.53
N HIS A 117 42.12 33.51 31.85
CA HIS A 117 41.02 32.76 32.47
C HIS A 117 39.66 33.35 32.11
N LYS A 118 39.51 34.67 32.18
CA LYS A 118 38.26 35.35 31.79
C LYS A 118 37.91 35.14 30.31
N GLN A 119 38.90 35.07 29.42
CA GLN A 119 38.70 34.75 28.01
C GLN A 119 38.27 33.29 27.82
N LEU A 120 38.91 32.35 28.49
CA LEU A 120 38.55 30.92 28.47
C LEU A 120 37.11 30.71 28.96
N ASP A 121 36.71 31.36 30.04
CA ASP A 121 35.36 31.26 30.58
C ASP A 121 34.31 31.80 29.59
N ARG A 122 34.58 32.94 28.96
CA ARG A 122 33.70 33.48 27.89
C ARG A 122 33.62 32.54 26.70
N LEU A 123 34.74 31.94 26.30
CA LEU A 123 34.79 31.00 25.17
C LEU A 123 33.96 29.76 25.48
N ASN A 124 34.14 29.17 26.67
CA ASN A 124 33.39 28.01 27.15
C ASN A 124 31.89 28.32 27.25
N GLN A 125 31.52 29.47 27.80
CA GLN A 125 30.11 29.88 27.90
C GLN A 125 29.47 30.10 26.52
N THR A 126 30.21 30.70 25.58
CA THR A 126 29.76 30.88 24.19
C THR A 126 29.58 29.52 23.50
N GLN A 127 30.51 28.59 23.70
CA GLN A 127 30.43 27.24 23.14
C GLN A 127 29.23 26.47 23.72
N GLN A 128 29.02 26.52 25.04
CA GLN A 128 27.88 25.86 25.69
C GLN A 128 26.54 26.41 25.21
N THR A 129 26.41 27.72 25.09
CA THR A 129 25.18 28.35 24.59
C THR A 129 24.91 28.01 23.12
N ALA A 130 25.96 27.98 22.28
CA ALA A 130 25.86 27.54 20.89
C ALA A 130 25.43 26.07 20.77
N LEU A 131 25.98 25.18 21.61
CA LEU A 131 25.60 23.77 21.67
C LEU A 131 24.15 23.60 22.12
N ALA A 132 23.72 24.28 23.18
CA ALA A 132 22.34 24.23 23.67
C ALA A 132 21.34 24.74 22.60
N GLN A 133 21.68 25.81 21.87
CA GLN A 133 20.85 26.29 20.76
C GLN A 133 20.79 25.28 19.60
N ARG A 134 21.90 24.60 19.31
CA ARG A 134 21.96 23.57 18.25
C ARG A 134 21.11 22.35 18.63
N GLU A 135 21.20 21.89 19.88
CA GLU A 135 20.36 20.80 20.40
C GLU A 135 18.88 21.17 20.37
N LYS A 136 18.53 22.39 20.79
CA LYS A 136 17.15 22.87 20.72
C LYS A 136 16.64 22.88 19.28
N ARG A 137 17.39 23.47 18.35
CA ARG A 137 17.05 23.47 16.91
C ARG A 137 16.89 22.06 16.36
N GLN A 138 17.74 21.12 16.77
CA GLN A 138 17.66 19.72 16.34
C GLN A 138 16.39 19.04 16.87
N LYS A 139 16.03 19.26 18.14
CA LYS A 139 14.78 18.75 18.73
C LYS A 139 13.55 19.31 18.03
N ASP A 140 13.52 20.62 17.79
CA ASP A 140 12.41 21.28 17.09
C ASP A 140 12.27 20.73 15.66
N LEU A 141 13.39 20.48 14.96
CA LEU A 141 13.39 19.89 13.63
C LEU A 141 12.87 18.44 13.64
N ILE A 142 13.31 17.61 14.60
CA ILE A 142 12.82 16.23 14.76
C ILE A 142 11.30 16.23 15.01
N ALA A 143 10.82 17.07 15.93
CA ALA A 143 9.39 17.19 16.21
C ALA A 143 8.59 17.60 14.97
N SER A 144 9.15 18.50 14.13
CA SER A 144 8.50 18.89 12.88
C SER A 144 8.39 17.73 11.87
N TYR A 145 9.44 16.91 11.74
CA TYR A 145 9.43 15.74 10.86
C TYR A 145 8.51 14.63 11.36
N GLU A 146 8.48 14.37 12.68
CA GLU A 146 7.55 13.41 13.28
C GLU A 146 6.10 13.82 13.02
N HIS A 147 5.79 15.12 13.12
CA HIS A 147 4.46 15.63 12.80
C HIS A 147 4.10 15.45 11.32
N GLN A 148 5.03 15.76 10.40
CA GLN A 148 4.83 15.53 8.96
C GLN A 148 4.61 14.05 8.64
N LEU A 149 5.42 13.16 9.23
CA LEU A 149 5.27 11.71 9.05
C LEU A 149 3.92 11.22 9.57
N ALA A 150 3.45 11.73 10.71
CA ALA A 150 2.14 11.38 11.26
C ALA A 150 1.00 11.79 10.31
N LEU A 151 1.06 13.01 9.74
CA LEU A 151 0.06 13.48 8.77
C LEU A 151 0.02 12.60 7.52
N VAL A 152 1.18 12.28 6.94
CA VAL A 152 1.28 11.40 5.75
C VAL A 152 0.73 10.00 6.07
N HIS A 153 1.00 9.48 7.26
CA HIS A 153 0.52 8.15 7.66
C HIS A 153 -1.00 8.09 7.83
N VAL A 154 -1.60 9.14 8.40
CA VAL A 154 -3.05 9.28 8.52
C VAL A 154 -3.70 9.34 7.13
N ASP A 155 -3.17 10.19 6.24
CA ASP A 155 -3.68 10.37 4.88
C ASP A 155 -3.60 9.07 4.06
N PHE A 156 -2.47 8.36 4.13
CA PHE A 156 -2.30 7.06 3.48
C PHE A 156 -3.28 6.01 4.02
N LYS A 157 -3.48 5.97 5.35
CA LYS A 157 -4.43 5.04 5.98
C LYS A 157 -5.88 5.36 5.58
N GLU A 158 -6.23 6.64 5.48
CA GLU A 158 -7.56 7.08 5.06
C GLU A 158 -7.82 6.74 3.59
N THR A 159 -6.85 7.02 2.71
CA THR A 159 -6.90 6.68 1.28
C THR A 159 -7.05 5.17 1.05
N THR A 160 -6.26 4.35 1.75
CA THR A 160 -6.36 2.88 1.65
C THR A 160 -7.69 2.34 2.18
N MET A 161 -8.24 2.93 3.24
CA MET A 161 -9.58 2.60 3.73
C MET A 161 -10.68 3.00 2.73
N GLN A 162 -10.59 4.16 2.10
CA GLN A 162 -11.52 4.60 1.06
C GLN A 162 -11.51 3.64 -0.13
N PHE A 163 -10.33 3.33 -0.68
CA PHE A 163 -10.20 2.39 -1.80
C PHE A 163 -10.76 1.00 -1.47
N SER A 164 -10.51 0.52 -0.24
CA SER A 164 -11.06 -0.76 0.24
C SER A 164 -12.59 -0.73 0.37
N ARG A 165 -13.17 0.40 0.79
CA ARG A 165 -14.63 0.59 0.85
C ARG A 165 -15.24 0.63 -0.55
N GLU A 166 -14.71 1.45 -1.44
CA GLU A 166 -15.17 1.54 -2.84
C GLU A 166 -15.10 0.18 -3.54
N LYS A 167 -14.00 -0.55 -3.38
CA LYS A 167 -13.86 -1.90 -3.93
C LYS A 167 -14.95 -2.84 -3.39
N LYS A 168 -15.25 -2.81 -2.09
CA LYS A 168 -16.32 -3.63 -1.49
C LYS A 168 -17.69 -3.24 -2.02
N GLU A 169 -17.97 -1.95 -2.21
CA GLU A 169 -19.24 -1.46 -2.75
C GLU A 169 -19.42 -1.92 -4.21
N ILE A 170 -18.37 -1.79 -5.02
CA ILE A 170 -18.34 -2.30 -6.40
C ILE A 170 -18.58 -3.81 -6.41
N ASP A 171 -17.82 -4.58 -5.62
CA ASP A 171 -17.98 -6.04 -5.54
C ASP A 171 -19.40 -6.45 -5.12
N ALA A 172 -20.01 -5.73 -4.17
CA ALA A 172 -21.38 -5.96 -3.73
C ALA A 172 -22.40 -5.66 -4.84
N LEU A 173 -22.21 -4.58 -5.58
CA LEU A 173 -23.06 -4.20 -6.71
C LEU A 173 -22.99 -5.25 -7.83
N TYR A 174 -21.79 -5.69 -8.21
CA TYR A 174 -21.62 -6.73 -9.22
C TYR A 174 -22.23 -8.08 -8.79
N ARG A 175 -22.09 -8.47 -7.52
CA ARG A 175 -22.74 -9.67 -6.98
C ARG A 175 -24.26 -9.60 -7.09
N LYS A 176 -24.86 -8.46 -6.76
CA LYS A 176 -26.31 -8.24 -6.89
C LYS A 176 -26.77 -8.33 -8.36
N LYS A 177 -25.99 -7.76 -9.29
CA LYS A 177 -26.29 -7.87 -10.74
C LYS A 177 -26.19 -9.33 -11.23
N LEU A 178 -25.17 -10.07 -10.81
CA LEU A 178 -25.02 -11.50 -11.13
C LEU A 178 -26.15 -12.36 -10.55
N GLU A 179 -26.59 -12.08 -9.34
CA GLU A 179 -27.75 -12.75 -8.73
C GLU A 179 -29.03 -12.48 -9.52
N THR A 180 -29.24 -11.23 -9.95
CA THR A 180 -30.37 -10.85 -10.82
C THR A 180 -30.32 -11.59 -12.15
N LEU A 181 -29.14 -11.72 -12.76
CA LEU A 181 -28.97 -12.44 -14.01
C LEU A 181 -29.25 -13.95 -13.84
N ASN A 182 -28.71 -14.56 -12.80
CA ASN A 182 -28.91 -15.98 -12.51
C ASN A 182 -30.39 -16.31 -12.26
N THR A 183 -31.07 -15.50 -11.44
CA THR A 183 -32.50 -15.68 -11.16
C THR A 183 -33.35 -15.54 -12.42
N GLN A 184 -33.05 -14.58 -13.30
CA GLN A 184 -33.70 -14.45 -14.61
C GLN A 184 -33.45 -15.67 -15.52
N MET A 185 -32.21 -16.17 -15.56
CA MET A 185 -31.85 -17.35 -16.36
C MET A 185 -32.57 -18.62 -15.88
N THR A 186 -32.60 -18.87 -14.56
CA THR A 186 -33.34 -20.00 -13.98
C THR A 186 -34.83 -19.92 -14.29
N ALA A 187 -35.43 -18.73 -14.15
CA ALA A 187 -36.83 -18.52 -14.50
C ALA A 187 -37.10 -18.78 -15.99
N MET A 188 -36.16 -18.40 -16.87
CA MET A 188 -36.25 -18.66 -18.30
C MET A 188 -36.19 -20.16 -18.63
N THR A 189 -35.28 -20.91 -18.00
CA THR A 189 -35.17 -22.36 -18.20
C THR A 189 -36.46 -23.08 -17.81
N GLY A 190 -37.07 -22.72 -16.68
CA GLY A 190 -38.37 -23.28 -16.25
C GLY A 190 -39.47 -23.05 -17.29
N LYS A 191 -39.58 -21.83 -17.80
CA LYS A 191 -40.60 -21.46 -18.80
C LYS A 191 -40.41 -22.12 -20.15
N ILE A 192 -39.16 -22.33 -20.59
CA ILE A 192 -38.86 -23.13 -21.79
C ILE A 192 -39.36 -24.57 -21.62
N GLY A 193 -39.20 -25.14 -20.42
CA GLY A 193 -39.77 -26.44 -20.07
C GLY A 193 -41.29 -26.49 -20.18
N GLU A 194 -41.97 -25.47 -19.63
CA GLU A 194 -43.43 -25.33 -19.73
C GLU A 194 -43.90 -25.19 -21.18
N LEU A 195 -43.24 -24.32 -21.96
CA LEU A 195 -43.51 -24.13 -23.39
C LEU A 195 -43.36 -25.43 -24.18
N ASN A 196 -42.30 -26.21 -23.94
CA ASN A 196 -42.12 -27.50 -24.58
C ASN A 196 -43.26 -28.47 -24.20
N SER A 197 -43.63 -28.55 -22.93
CA SER A 197 -44.75 -29.40 -22.48
C SER A 197 -46.09 -28.99 -23.11
N LEU A 198 -46.30 -27.69 -23.30
CA LEU A 198 -47.52 -27.14 -23.89
C LEU A 198 -47.54 -27.38 -25.40
N LYS A 199 -46.39 -27.27 -26.06
CA LYS A 199 -46.21 -27.61 -27.47
C LYS A 199 -46.53 -29.08 -27.73
N GLU A 200 -46.01 -30.01 -26.92
CA GLU A 200 -46.30 -31.44 -27.07
C GLU A 200 -47.79 -31.73 -26.84
N ARG A 201 -48.39 -31.15 -25.80
CA ARG A 201 -49.84 -31.26 -25.55
C ARG A 201 -50.65 -30.70 -26.71
N PHE A 202 -50.25 -29.58 -27.29
CA PHE A 202 -50.89 -29.01 -28.48
C PHE A 202 -50.78 -29.95 -29.69
N ALA A 203 -49.59 -30.52 -29.94
CA ALA A 203 -49.35 -31.43 -31.06
C ALA A 203 -50.26 -32.66 -31.02
N THR A 204 -50.53 -33.21 -29.83
CA THR A 204 -51.48 -34.33 -29.68
C THR A 204 -52.94 -33.96 -30.01
N LEU A 205 -53.32 -32.68 -29.86
CA LEU A 205 -54.70 -32.22 -30.08
C LEU A 205 -54.94 -31.67 -31.49
N ALA A 206 -53.92 -31.07 -32.11
CA ALA A 206 -54.03 -30.41 -33.41
C ALA A 206 -53.84 -31.37 -34.62
N ALA A 207 -53.95 -32.68 -34.41
CA ALA A 207 -53.58 -33.72 -35.39
C ALA A 207 -54.54 -33.98 -36.58
N PRO A 208 -55.71 -33.34 -36.76
CA PRO A 208 -56.39 -33.35 -38.06
C PRO A 208 -56.32 -31.98 -38.75
N ALA A 209 -56.40 -32.04 -40.08
CA ALA A 209 -56.24 -30.94 -41.04
C ALA A 209 -57.09 -29.65 -40.86
N PRO A 210 -58.25 -29.58 -40.19
CA PRO A 210 -59.09 -28.37 -40.22
C PRO A 210 -58.55 -27.19 -39.42
N ILE A 211 -57.67 -27.42 -38.44
CA ILE A 211 -57.13 -26.34 -37.59
C ILE A 211 -55.96 -25.61 -38.29
N LYS A 212 -55.40 -26.20 -39.35
CA LYS A 212 -54.27 -25.63 -40.11
C LYS A 212 -54.63 -24.29 -40.77
N ASN A 213 -55.88 -24.13 -41.23
CA ASN A 213 -56.30 -22.96 -42.03
C ASN A 213 -56.57 -21.69 -41.22
N LYS A 214 -56.81 -21.77 -39.90
CA LYS A 214 -56.93 -20.58 -39.02
C LYS A 214 -55.63 -20.28 -38.25
N MET A 215 -54.57 -21.04 -38.53
CA MET A 215 -53.25 -20.94 -37.90
C MET A 215 -52.20 -20.37 -38.86
N SER A 216 -52.46 -20.37 -40.18
CA SER A 216 -51.58 -19.80 -41.20
C SER A 216 -51.82 -18.31 -41.50
N ASP A 217 -52.80 -17.67 -40.87
CA ASP A 217 -53.09 -16.23 -41.08
C ASP A 217 -52.13 -15.31 -40.30
N SER A 218 -51.24 -15.87 -39.47
CA SER A 218 -50.06 -15.14 -39.03
C SER A 218 -48.92 -15.39 -40.01
N SER A 219 -48.53 -14.36 -40.74
CA SER A 219 -47.39 -14.27 -41.67
C SER A 219 -46.00 -14.60 -41.08
N GLY A 220 -45.92 -15.27 -39.93
CA GLY A 220 -44.69 -15.62 -39.24
C GLY A 220 -44.08 -16.91 -39.78
N ARG A 221 -43.21 -16.81 -40.79
CA ARG A 221 -42.29 -17.90 -41.15
C ARG A 221 -41.28 -18.07 -40.02
N GLY A 222 -41.28 -19.24 -39.38
CA GLY A 222 -40.27 -19.60 -38.38
C GLY A 222 -38.88 -19.60 -38.99
N GLY A 223 -38.07 -18.61 -38.63
CA GLY A 223 -36.65 -18.58 -38.92
C GLY A 223 -35.86 -19.51 -38.00
N PRO A 224 -34.62 -19.88 -38.36
CA PRO A 224 -33.75 -20.64 -37.47
C PRO A 224 -33.60 -19.90 -36.14
N LEU A 225 -33.69 -20.64 -35.03
CA LEU A 225 -33.36 -20.13 -33.71
C LEU A 225 -31.91 -19.63 -33.75
N ARG A 226 -31.75 -18.32 -33.84
CA ARG A 226 -30.43 -17.70 -33.73
C ARG A 226 -30.06 -17.74 -32.24
N PRO A 227 -28.94 -18.39 -31.86
CA PRO A 227 -28.47 -18.27 -30.49
C PRO A 227 -28.26 -16.78 -30.19
N VAL A 228 -28.73 -16.36 -29.03
CA VAL A 228 -28.46 -15.01 -28.53
C VAL A 228 -26.96 -14.96 -28.24
N VAL A 229 -26.19 -14.38 -29.16
CA VAL A 229 -24.75 -14.21 -28.99
C VAL A 229 -24.53 -12.92 -28.21
N PHE A 230 -24.14 -13.04 -26.95
CA PHE A 230 -23.65 -11.92 -26.17
C PHE A 230 -22.27 -11.55 -26.69
N LYS A 231 -22.19 -10.48 -27.50
CA LYS A 231 -20.90 -9.92 -27.95
C LYS A 231 -20.40 -8.97 -26.87
N SER A 232 -19.24 -9.26 -26.30
CA SER A 232 -18.52 -8.32 -25.45
C SER A 232 -17.78 -7.30 -26.31
N ALA A 233 -18.00 -6.03 -26.02
CA ALA A 233 -17.34 -4.93 -26.71
C ALA A 233 -16.11 -4.52 -25.90
N SER A 234 -14.91 -4.67 -26.46
CA SER A 234 -13.64 -4.44 -25.76
C SER A 234 -13.45 -3.04 -25.18
N ASN A 235 -14.28 -2.07 -25.57
CA ASN A 235 -14.14 -0.65 -25.23
C ASN A 235 -15.32 -0.10 -24.40
N ALA A 236 -16.26 -0.92 -23.95
CA ALA A 236 -17.34 -0.48 -23.06
C ALA A 236 -17.00 -0.79 -21.60
N TYR A 237 -17.49 0.04 -20.66
CA TYR A 237 -17.42 -0.31 -19.24
C TYR A 237 -18.21 -1.59 -19.01
N LEU A 238 -17.62 -2.53 -18.26
CA LEU A 238 -18.21 -3.84 -17.94
C LEU A 238 -19.63 -3.69 -17.35
N GLU A 239 -19.87 -2.58 -16.66
CA GLU A 239 -21.13 -2.25 -16.00
C GLU A 239 -22.28 -2.00 -16.98
N ASP A 240 -22.02 -1.21 -18.04
CA ASP A 240 -22.97 -0.94 -19.11
C ASP A 240 -23.26 -2.21 -19.93
N GLU A 241 -22.24 -3.04 -20.14
CA GLU A 241 -22.39 -4.31 -20.82
C GLU A 241 -23.28 -5.28 -20.03
N LEU A 242 -23.11 -5.33 -18.70
CA LEU A 242 -23.91 -6.17 -17.82
C LEU A 242 -25.37 -5.69 -17.76
N ASP A 243 -25.62 -4.38 -17.69
CA ASP A 243 -26.98 -3.82 -17.69
C ASP A 243 -27.68 -4.04 -19.04
N SER A 244 -26.97 -3.85 -20.15
CA SER A 244 -27.45 -4.19 -21.48
C SER A 244 -27.82 -5.68 -21.60
N THR A 245 -27.02 -6.55 -20.98
CA THR A 245 -27.25 -7.99 -20.97
C THR A 245 -28.49 -8.36 -20.15
N ILE A 246 -28.63 -7.81 -18.94
CA ILE A 246 -29.84 -7.99 -18.11
C ILE A 246 -31.09 -7.50 -18.86
N ALA A 247 -31.02 -6.34 -19.52
CA ALA A 247 -32.14 -5.81 -20.29
C ALA A 247 -32.53 -6.72 -21.46
N LYS A 248 -31.55 -7.24 -22.22
CA LYS A 248 -31.79 -8.20 -23.32
C LYS A 248 -32.40 -9.51 -22.82
N VAL A 249 -31.89 -10.05 -21.71
CA VAL A 249 -32.44 -11.27 -21.09
C VAL A 249 -33.87 -11.04 -20.59
N SER A 250 -34.13 -9.89 -19.97
CA SER A 250 -35.48 -9.51 -19.54
C SER A 250 -36.45 -9.41 -20.73
N ALA A 251 -36.05 -8.73 -21.81
CA ALA A 251 -36.85 -8.63 -23.03
C ALA A 251 -37.16 -10.03 -23.61
N LEU A 252 -36.17 -10.92 -23.69
CA LEU A 252 -36.38 -12.30 -24.13
C LEU A 252 -37.37 -13.05 -23.23
N ASN A 253 -37.26 -12.92 -21.91
CA ASN A 253 -38.20 -13.52 -20.97
C ASN A 253 -39.63 -12.99 -21.17
N THR A 254 -39.82 -11.69 -21.43
CA THR A 254 -41.16 -11.14 -21.73
C THR A 254 -41.74 -11.70 -23.02
N THR A 255 -40.92 -11.87 -24.07
CA THR A 255 -41.39 -12.48 -25.33
C THR A 255 -41.76 -13.96 -25.14
N ALA A 256 -40.99 -14.72 -24.35
CA ALA A 256 -41.31 -16.10 -24.01
C ALA A 256 -42.62 -16.22 -23.22
N LEU A 257 -42.88 -15.31 -22.27
CA LEU A 257 -44.14 -15.25 -21.52
C LEU A 257 -45.33 -14.96 -22.45
N GLY A 258 -45.18 -14.00 -23.36
CA GLY A 258 -46.21 -13.70 -24.35
C GLY A 258 -46.53 -14.91 -25.23
N LEU A 259 -45.51 -15.63 -25.69
CA LEU A 259 -45.70 -16.87 -26.45
C LEU A 259 -46.38 -17.95 -25.61
N HIS A 260 -45.97 -18.16 -24.36
CA HIS A 260 -46.60 -19.14 -23.49
C HIS A 260 -48.11 -18.84 -23.33
N GLU A 261 -48.47 -17.59 -23.05
CA GLU A 261 -49.86 -17.18 -22.86
C GLU A 261 -50.71 -17.37 -24.13
N LEU A 262 -50.14 -17.03 -25.30
CA LEU A 262 -50.78 -17.29 -26.59
C LEU A 262 -51.04 -18.78 -26.81
N TRP A 263 -50.05 -19.63 -26.53
CA TRP A 263 -50.20 -21.08 -26.67
C TRP A 263 -51.19 -21.65 -25.65
N ALA A 264 -51.21 -21.13 -24.42
CA ALA A 264 -52.12 -21.58 -23.37
C ALA A 264 -53.57 -21.26 -23.72
N THR A 265 -53.82 -20.02 -24.16
CA THR A 265 -55.13 -19.58 -24.68
C THR A 265 -55.57 -20.46 -25.85
N ARG A 266 -54.67 -20.74 -26.78
CA ARG A 266 -54.98 -21.58 -27.94
C ARG A 266 -55.26 -23.03 -27.57
N TYR A 267 -54.53 -23.57 -26.60
CA TYR A 267 -54.76 -24.91 -26.06
C TYR A 267 -56.13 -25.00 -25.38
N GLN A 268 -56.48 -24.03 -24.54
CA GLN A 268 -57.81 -23.96 -23.93
C GLN A 268 -58.89 -23.98 -24.99
N LEU A 269 -58.80 -23.12 -26.02
CA LEU A 269 -59.76 -23.12 -27.13
C LEU A 269 -59.94 -24.51 -27.75
N LEU A 270 -58.85 -25.24 -28.04
CA LEU A 270 -58.93 -26.59 -28.59
C LEU A 270 -59.66 -27.58 -27.70
N THR A 271 -59.45 -27.52 -26.38
CA THR A 271 -60.15 -28.42 -25.45
C THR A 271 -61.67 -28.18 -25.39
N HIS A 272 -62.12 -26.98 -25.73
CA HIS A 272 -63.53 -26.59 -25.79
C HIS A 272 -64.18 -26.82 -27.15
N LEU A 273 -63.45 -27.31 -28.15
CA LEU A 273 -64.00 -27.74 -29.43
C LEU A 273 -64.33 -29.25 -29.40
N PRO A 274 -65.35 -29.73 -30.16
CA PRO A 274 -65.78 -31.13 -30.16
C PRO A 274 -64.83 -32.02 -30.99
N LEU A 275 -63.56 -32.10 -30.60
CA LEU A 275 -62.49 -32.77 -31.34
C LEU A 275 -62.22 -34.22 -30.87
N GLY A 276 -62.78 -34.66 -29.74
CA GLY A 276 -62.60 -35.99 -29.18
C GLY A 276 -63.54 -37.03 -29.76
N ALA A 277 -63.05 -38.26 -29.94
CA ALA A 277 -63.88 -39.38 -30.35
C ALA A 277 -65.02 -39.61 -29.33
N PRO A 278 -66.27 -39.75 -29.77
CA PRO A 278 -67.43 -39.85 -28.88
C PRO A 278 -67.60 -41.26 -28.28
N LEU A 279 -66.73 -42.21 -28.62
CA LEU A 279 -66.69 -43.58 -28.08
C LEU A 279 -65.24 -43.97 -27.70
N PRO A 280 -65.04 -44.81 -26.66
CA PRO A 280 -63.71 -45.25 -26.22
C PRO A 280 -62.90 -46.02 -27.28
N MET A 281 -63.59 -46.71 -28.19
CA MET A 281 -62.98 -47.47 -29.29
C MET A 281 -63.89 -47.31 -30.51
N ALA A 282 -63.37 -46.75 -31.60
CA ALA A 282 -64.11 -46.56 -32.85
C ALA A 282 -64.28 -47.91 -33.57
N LEU A 283 -65.21 -48.73 -33.09
CA LEU A 283 -65.61 -49.97 -33.77
C LEU A 283 -66.51 -49.62 -34.95
N GLY A 284 -65.92 -49.40 -36.12
CA GLY A 284 -66.63 -49.33 -37.40
C GLY A 284 -67.55 -48.12 -37.57
N LEU A 285 -67.10 -47.15 -38.38
CA LEU A 285 -67.99 -46.16 -38.99
C LEU A 285 -68.95 -46.90 -39.91
N ASN A 286 -70.25 -46.88 -39.61
CA ASN A 286 -71.25 -47.65 -40.35
C ASN A 286 -72.00 -46.81 -41.38
N SER A 287 -72.06 -45.48 -41.19
CA SER A 287 -72.64 -44.58 -42.18
C SER A 287 -72.05 -43.17 -42.12
N ASN A 288 -71.79 -42.61 -43.31
CA ASN A 288 -71.19 -41.29 -43.48
C ASN A 288 -72.26 -40.19 -43.49
N PHE A 289 -71.82 -38.95 -43.24
CA PHE A 289 -72.61 -37.73 -43.40
C PHE A 289 -72.93 -37.47 -44.88
N GLY A 290 -74.17 -37.07 -45.21
CA GLY A 290 -74.56 -36.75 -46.59
C GLY A 290 -75.85 -37.43 -47.08
N PRO A 291 -76.21 -37.26 -48.36
CA PRO A 291 -77.37 -37.91 -48.96
C PRO A 291 -77.20 -39.43 -48.99
N ARG A 292 -78.19 -40.17 -48.47
CA ARG A 292 -78.21 -41.65 -48.49
C ARG A 292 -79.65 -42.16 -48.59
N VAL A 293 -79.83 -43.42 -48.97
CA VAL A 293 -81.14 -44.08 -48.86
C VAL A 293 -81.46 -44.33 -47.39
N ASP A 294 -82.60 -43.84 -46.91
CA ASP A 294 -83.08 -44.07 -45.54
C ASP A 294 -83.39 -45.56 -45.35
N PRO A 295 -82.75 -46.23 -44.37
CA PRO A 295 -82.82 -47.69 -44.24
C PRO A 295 -84.17 -48.21 -43.75
N ILE A 296 -85.11 -47.34 -43.37
CA ILE A 296 -86.43 -47.71 -42.86
C ILE A 296 -87.53 -47.39 -43.89
N THR A 297 -87.38 -46.35 -44.70
CA THR A 297 -88.37 -45.88 -45.69
C THR A 297 -87.98 -46.17 -47.14
N GLY A 298 -86.71 -46.45 -47.42
CA GLY A 298 -86.23 -46.76 -48.77
C GLY A 298 -86.10 -45.55 -49.70
N THR A 299 -86.33 -44.33 -49.21
CA THR A 299 -86.21 -43.07 -49.98
C THR A 299 -84.90 -42.34 -49.70
N VAL A 300 -84.44 -41.48 -50.62
CA VAL A 300 -83.25 -40.66 -50.39
C VAL A 300 -83.52 -39.63 -49.28
N ALA A 301 -82.67 -39.59 -48.25
CA ALA A 301 -82.70 -38.67 -47.12
C ALA A 301 -81.31 -38.11 -46.83
N GLN A 302 -81.25 -36.90 -46.27
CA GLN A 302 -80.00 -36.29 -45.83
C GLN A 302 -79.63 -36.80 -44.44
N HIS A 303 -78.46 -37.42 -44.30
CA HIS A 303 -77.91 -37.80 -43.00
C HIS A 303 -77.12 -36.64 -42.39
N SER A 304 -77.62 -36.09 -41.28
CA SER A 304 -77.10 -34.92 -40.56
C SER A 304 -75.91 -35.20 -39.64
N GLY A 305 -75.51 -36.48 -39.51
CA GLY A 305 -74.45 -36.92 -38.62
C GLY A 305 -73.63 -38.08 -39.18
N ILE A 306 -73.00 -38.81 -38.28
CA ILE A 306 -72.33 -40.09 -38.54
C ILE A 306 -72.79 -41.14 -37.54
N ASP A 307 -72.82 -42.40 -37.97
CA ASP A 307 -73.28 -43.51 -37.14
C ASP A 307 -72.10 -44.40 -36.75
N PHE A 308 -71.91 -44.58 -35.44
CA PHE A 308 -70.93 -45.52 -34.87
C PHE A 308 -71.64 -46.74 -34.32
N VAL A 309 -71.33 -47.92 -34.86
CA VAL A 309 -71.91 -49.17 -34.35
C VAL A 309 -71.24 -49.54 -33.04
N ALA A 310 -72.05 -49.80 -32.01
CA ALA A 310 -71.54 -50.19 -30.70
C ALA A 310 -72.59 -51.00 -29.96
N LYS A 311 -72.12 -51.86 -29.04
CA LYS A 311 -73.02 -52.67 -28.20
C LYS A 311 -73.81 -51.76 -27.25
N VAL A 312 -75.06 -52.12 -26.98
CA VAL A 312 -75.87 -51.44 -25.96
C VAL A 312 -75.09 -51.39 -24.64
N GLY A 313 -75.09 -50.24 -23.95
CA GLY A 313 -74.33 -50.01 -22.73
C GLY A 313 -72.91 -49.47 -22.95
N THR A 314 -72.42 -49.40 -24.20
CA THR A 314 -71.11 -48.81 -24.50
C THR A 314 -71.10 -47.32 -24.10
N SER A 315 -70.07 -46.87 -23.38
CA SER A 315 -69.98 -45.49 -22.91
C SER A 315 -69.92 -44.50 -24.08
N ILE A 316 -70.78 -43.49 -24.05
CA ILE A 316 -70.74 -42.30 -24.91
C ILE A 316 -69.97 -41.22 -24.16
N LEU A 317 -68.96 -40.65 -24.81
CA LEU A 317 -68.04 -39.66 -24.24
C LEU A 317 -68.29 -38.27 -24.84
N ALA A 318 -68.14 -37.22 -24.03
CA ALA A 318 -68.16 -35.85 -24.51
C ALA A 318 -66.99 -35.59 -25.47
N ALA A 319 -67.28 -35.04 -26.65
CA ALA A 319 -66.30 -34.77 -27.70
C ALA A 319 -65.44 -33.55 -27.38
N GLY A 320 -65.89 -32.65 -26.49
CA GLY A 320 -65.17 -31.46 -26.06
C GLY A 320 -65.67 -30.99 -24.70
N ASN A 321 -64.95 -30.05 -24.08
CA ASN A 321 -65.46 -29.34 -22.91
C ASN A 321 -66.67 -28.51 -23.29
N GLY A 322 -67.70 -28.47 -22.45
CA GLY A 322 -68.91 -27.74 -22.76
C GLY A 322 -69.98 -27.79 -21.69
N THR A 323 -71.14 -27.23 -22.01
CA THR A 323 -72.32 -27.24 -21.13
C THR A 323 -73.45 -27.99 -21.82
N VAL A 324 -74.06 -28.94 -21.12
CA VAL A 324 -75.20 -29.71 -21.63
C VAL A 324 -76.38 -28.78 -21.85
N LEU A 325 -76.79 -28.60 -23.10
CA LEU A 325 -78.00 -27.86 -23.46
C LEU A 325 -79.25 -28.66 -23.15
N ARG A 326 -79.19 -29.97 -23.43
CA ARG A 326 -80.34 -30.85 -23.32
C ARG A 326 -79.90 -32.27 -23.01
N ALA A 327 -80.69 -32.94 -22.19
CA ALA A 327 -80.50 -34.33 -21.77
C ALA A 327 -81.89 -34.94 -21.55
N GLY A 328 -82.40 -35.70 -22.53
CA GLY A 328 -83.74 -36.27 -22.46
C GLY A 328 -84.23 -36.85 -23.79
N TRP A 329 -85.54 -37.14 -23.87
CA TRP A 329 -86.15 -37.69 -25.07
C TRP A 329 -86.31 -36.63 -26.18
N ASP A 330 -86.01 -37.02 -27.43
CA ASP A 330 -86.00 -36.14 -28.61
C ASP A 330 -86.66 -36.77 -29.85
N GLY A 331 -87.94 -37.12 -29.76
CA GLY A 331 -88.68 -37.66 -30.89
C GLY A 331 -87.99 -38.86 -31.54
N ALA A 332 -87.65 -38.75 -32.83
CA ALA A 332 -86.99 -39.81 -33.60
C ALA A 332 -85.56 -40.12 -33.13
N TYR A 333 -84.87 -39.18 -32.49
CA TYR A 333 -83.51 -39.39 -31.96
C TYR A 333 -83.50 -40.20 -30.64
N GLY A 334 -84.66 -40.41 -30.01
CA GLY A 334 -84.74 -41.13 -28.73
C GLY A 334 -84.08 -40.36 -27.60
N LEU A 335 -83.46 -41.07 -26.65
CA LEU A 335 -82.70 -40.43 -25.57
C LEU A 335 -81.44 -39.77 -26.14
N THR A 336 -81.35 -38.46 -25.93
CA THR A 336 -80.38 -37.59 -26.57
C THR A 336 -79.70 -36.67 -25.58
N VAL A 337 -78.41 -36.44 -25.80
CA VAL A 337 -77.63 -35.39 -25.12
C VAL A 337 -77.14 -34.39 -26.16
N GLU A 338 -77.28 -33.10 -25.86
CA GLU A 338 -76.72 -32.01 -26.66
C GLU A 338 -75.77 -31.18 -25.80
N ILE A 339 -74.56 -30.91 -26.29
CA ILE A 339 -73.53 -30.16 -25.56
C ILE A 339 -73.13 -28.93 -26.38
N LYS A 340 -73.21 -27.75 -25.76
CA LYS A 340 -72.68 -26.50 -26.31
C LYS A 340 -71.20 -26.38 -26.02
N HIS A 341 -70.45 -26.04 -27.05
CA HIS A 341 -69.00 -25.88 -27.08
C HIS A 341 -68.61 -24.42 -27.39
N ALA A 342 -67.31 -24.13 -27.44
CA ALA A 342 -66.81 -22.82 -27.88
C ALA A 342 -67.09 -22.59 -29.38
N GLU A 343 -66.93 -21.34 -29.86
CA GLU A 343 -67.05 -20.96 -31.28
C GLU A 343 -68.37 -21.34 -31.96
N GLY A 344 -69.46 -21.44 -31.19
CA GLY A 344 -70.80 -21.74 -31.69
C GLY A 344 -71.00 -23.21 -32.10
N TYR A 345 -70.11 -24.11 -31.67
CA TYR A 345 -70.26 -25.54 -31.89
C TYR A 345 -71.27 -26.16 -30.92
N VAL A 346 -72.04 -27.13 -31.40
CA VAL A 346 -72.91 -28.00 -30.60
C VAL A 346 -72.70 -29.44 -31.06
N SER A 347 -72.54 -30.37 -30.13
CA SER A 347 -72.51 -31.80 -30.43
C SER A 347 -73.78 -32.48 -29.95
N LYS A 348 -74.35 -33.38 -30.76
CA LYS A 348 -75.53 -34.18 -30.43
C LYS A 348 -75.17 -35.67 -30.38
N TYR A 349 -75.68 -36.36 -29.37
CA TYR A 349 -75.50 -37.79 -29.12
C TYR A 349 -76.88 -38.43 -28.97
N ALA A 350 -77.31 -39.22 -29.95
CA ALA A 350 -78.65 -39.78 -30.01
C ALA A 350 -78.67 -41.31 -29.83
N HIS A 351 -79.89 -41.85 -29.71
CA HIS A 351 -80.19 -43.27 -29.52
C HIS A 351 -79.62 -43.89 -28.25
N ALA A 352 -79.41 -43.11 -27.18
CA ALA A 352 -78.87 -43.61 -25.93
C ALA A 352 -79.83 -44.60 -25.22
N SER A 353 -79.30 -45.54 -24.45
CA SER A 353 -80.09 -46.38 -23.53
C SER A 353 -80.28 -45.71 -22.18
N LYS A 354 -79.29 -44.92 -21.76
CA LYS A 354 -79.24 -44.22 -20.48
C LYS A 354 -78.45 -42.92 -20.64
N ILE A 355 -78.93 -41.87 -19.98
CA ILE A 355 -78.24 -40.58 -19.90
C ILE A 355 -77.63 -40.44 -18.49
N ASN A 356 -76.40 -39.94 -18.41
CA ASN A 356 -75.62 -39.81 -17.17
C ASN A 356 -75.39 -38.34 -16.77
N VAL A 357 -75.97 -37.40 -17.50
CA VAL A 357 -75.82 -35.95 -17.30
C VAL A 357 -77.16 -35.24 -17.36
N ALA A 358 -77.23 -34.02 -16.81
CA ALA A 358 -78.43 -33.20 -16.82
C ALA A 358 -78.22 -31.90 -17.62
N ALA A 359 -79.32 -31.29 -18.09
CA ALA A 359 -79.26 -29.97 -18.70
C ALA A 359 -78.67 -28.93 -17.73
N GLY A 360 -77.80 -28.05 -18.23
CA GLY A 360 -77.04 -27.08 -17.45
C GLY A 360 -75.73 -27.62 -16.86
N GLN A 361 -75.46 -28.93 -16.91
CA GLN A 361 -74.24 -29.51 -16.38
C GLN A 361 -73.02 -29.18 -17.26
N THR A 362 -71.92 -28.76 -16.65
CA THR A 362 -70.62 -28.64 -17.33
C THR A 362 -69.97 -30.01 -17.43
N VAL A 363 -69.45 -30.33 -18.62
CA VAL A 363 -68.77 -31.61 -18.90
C VAL A 363 -67.39 -31.37 -19.49
N THR A 364 -66.45 -32.26 -19.17
CA THR A 364 -65.09 -32.25 -19.73
C THR A 364 -64.98 -33.23 -20.88
N ARG A 365 -64.12 -32.96 -21.86
CA ARG A 365 -63.81 -33.88 -22.96
C ARG A 365 -63.45 -35.26 -22.42
N GLY A 366 -64.01 -36.31 -23.02
CA GLY A 366 -63.82 -37.70 -22.59
C GLY A 366 -64.68 -38.14 -21.40
N GLN A 367 -65.42 -37.23 -20.76
CA GLN A 367 -66.36 -37.59 -19.69
C GLN A 367 -67.49 -38.46 -20.25
N LYS A 368 -67.84 -39.53 -19.53
CA LYS A 368 -69.02 -40.35 -19.86
C LYS A 368 -70.31 -39.55 -19.66
N ILE A 369 -71.06 -39.37 -20.73
CA ILE A 369 -72.30 -38.58 -20.74
C ILE A 369 -73.56 -39.43 -20.92
N ALA A 370 -73.44 -40.59 -21.56
CA ALA A 370 -74.55 -41.50 -21.82
C ALA A 370 -74.02 -42.90 -22.13
N GLU A 371 -74.93 -43.82 -22.43
CA GLU A 371 -74.65 -45.18 -22.88
C GLU A 371 -75.38 -45.46 -24.19
N VAL A 372 -74.71 -46.12 -25.14
CA VAL A 372 -75.28 -46.50 -26.44
C VAL A 372 -76.52 -47.36 -26.23
N GLY A 373 -77.57 -47.10 -26.99
CA GLY A 373 -78.83 -47.84 -26.92
C GLY A 373 -79.47 -48.08 -28.27
N ARG A 374 -80.79 -48.22 -28.23
CA ARG A 374 -81.67 -48.47 -29.38
C ARG A 374 -82.96 -47.65 -29.29
N THR A 375 -82.91 -46.50 -28.60
CA THR A 375 -84.10 -45.67 -28.38
C THR A 375 -84.41 -44.81 -29.61
N GLY A 376 -85.68 -44.43 -29.79
CA GLY A 376 -86.11 -43.67 -30.96
C GLY A 376 -86.22 -44.54 -32.22
N ARG A 377 -86.02 -43.91 -33.38
CA ARG A 377 -86.11 -44.53 -34.70
C ARG A 377 -84.76 -45.06 -35.13
N THR A 378 -84.53 -46.35 -34.96
CA THR A 378 -83.25 -47.00 -35.26
C THR A 378 -83.44 -48.44 -35.72
N THR A 379 -82.55 -48.93 -36.59
CA THR A 379 -82.52 -50.34 -37.04
C THR A 379 -81.71 -51.24 -36.10
N GLY A 380 -80.82 -50.68 -35.26
CA GLY A 380 -79.88 -51.45 -34.46
C GLY A 380 -79.12 -50.61 -33.43
N ALA A 381 -78.35 -51.25 -32.56
CA ALA A 381 -77.57 -50.52 -31.54
C ALA A 381 -76.43 -49.73 -32.18
N HIS A 382 -76.49 -48.40 -32.07
CA HIS A 382 -75.47 -47.48 -32.58
C HIS A 382 -75.57 -46.12 -31.88
N LEU A 383 -74.50 -45.34 -31.96
CA LEU A 383 -74.50 -43.91 -31.64
C LEU A 383 -74.68 -43.13 -32.94
N HIS A 384 -75.72 -42.31 -33.01
CA HIS A 384 -75.82 -41.26 -34.01
C HIS A 384 -75.20 -39.97 -33.44
N PHE A 385 -74.17 -39.46 -34.12
CA PHE A 385 -73.38 -38.30 -33.67
C PHE A 385 -73.45 -37.17 -34.69
N GLU A 386 -73.91 -36.00 -34.26
CA GLU A 386 -73.98 -34.80 -35.08
C GLU A 386 -73.09 -33.70 -34.51
N VAL A 387 -72.56 -32.86 -35.39
CA VAL A 387 -71.88 -31.62 -35.01
C VAL A 387 -72.57 -30.48 -35.76
N LEU A 388 -72.95 -29.45 -35.03
CA LEU A 388 -73.49 -28.22 -35.56
C LEU A 388 -72.49 -27.10 -35.30
N ARG A 389 -72.40 -26.15 -36.22
CA ARG A 389 -71.69 -24.88 -36.04
C ARG A 389 -72.64 -23.75 -36.43
N ASN A 390 -72.91 -22.84 -35.50
CA ASN A 390 -73.85 -21.72 -35.71
C ASN A 390 -75.22 -22.18 -36.27
N GLY A 391 -75.72 -23.32 -35.79
CA GLY A 391 -77.02 -23.87 -36.20
C GLY A 391 -77.01 -24.69 -37.49
N GLN A 392 -75.89 -24.82 -38.19
CA GLN A 392 -75.77 -25.64 -39.41
C GLN A 392 -75.02 -26.94 -39.14
N PHE A 393 -75.51 -28.06 -39.67
CA PHE A 393 -74.83 -29.35 -39.59
C PHE A 393 -73.53 -29.32 -40.38
N VAL A 394 -72.45 -29.79 -39.75
CA VAL A 394 -71.14 -29.95 -40.37
C VAL A 394 -70.75 -31.42 -40.31
N ASN A 395 -70.03 -31.89 -41.33
CA ASN A 395 -69.56 -33.28 -41.37
C ASN A 395 -68.66 -33.56 -40.15
N PRO A 396 -69.06 -34.44 -39.21
CA PRO A 396 -68.28 -34.70 -38.00
C PRO A 396 -66.89 -35.28 -38.27
N MET A 397 -66.69 -35.96 -39.40
CA MET A 397 -65.38 -36.48 -39.82
C MET A 397 -64.37 -35.37 -40.14
N GLN A 398 -64.84 -34.16 -40.44
CA GLN A 398 -64.00 -32.97 -40.63
C GLN A 398 -63.73 -32.24 -39.31
N VAL A 399 -64.20 -32.72 -38.17
CA VAL A 399 -64.04 -32.06 -36.87
C VAL A 399 -63.36 -32.97 -35.85
N LEU A 400 -63.67 -34.26 -35.87
CA LEU A 400 -63.10 -35.24 -34.93
C LEU A 400 -61.62 -35.53 -35.18
N VAL A 401 -60.86 -35.68 -34.09
CA VAL A 401 -59.53 -36.30 -34.06
C VAL A 401 -59.70 -37.76 -33.64
N VAL A 402 -59.60 -38.69 -34.59
CA VAL A 402 -59.64 -40.13 -34.30
C VAL A 402 -58.20 -40.65 -34.22
N PRO A 403 -57.73 -41.15 -33.06
CA PRO A 403 -56.41 -41.76 -32.97
C PRO A 403 -56.32 -42.97 -33.91
N GLY A 404 -55.42 -42.92 -34.89
CA GLY A 404 -55.13 -44.05 -35.80
C GLY A 404 -55.76 -44.00 -37.20
N SER A 405 -56.48 -42.95 -37.58
CA SER A 405 -56.90 -42.81 -38.99
C SER A 405 -55.70 -42.38 -39.85
N LYS A 406 -55.07 -43.32 -40.55
CA LYS A 406 -54.31 -42.97 -41.77
C LYS A 406 -55.33 -42.35 -42.73
N GLN A 407 -55.21 -41.06 -42.99
CA GLN A 407 -55.89 -40.45 -44.11
C GLN A 407 -55.11 -40.86 -45.36
N ASN A 408 -55.68 -41.79 -46.13
CA ASN A 408 -55.23 -42.08 -47.49
C ASN A 408 -55.74 -40.99 -48.45
#